data_AF-A0A822H9C4-F1
#
_entry.id   AF-A0A822H9C4-F1
#
_cell.length_a   1.000
_cell.length_b   1.000
_cell.length_c   1.000
_cell.angle_alpha   90.00
_cell.angle_beta   90.00
_cell.angle_gamma   90.00
#
_symmetry.space_group_name_H-M   'P 1'
#
loop_
_entity.id
_entity.type
_entity.pdbx_description
1 polymer ?
#
loop_
_entity_poly.entity_id
_entity_poly.type
_entity_poly.pdbx_seq_one_letter_code
_entity_poly.pdbx_strand_id
1 'polypeptide(L)'
;VAHETTFINSINLVRRLETYAADGYLKPTTKFITADVENLYTMIPREGGIDALIRFLNKYSKYRKIGPFTIDMILKMARLILNTNYFAYKNKYYQQKRGGAMGSAFTQVYANIYMLEWEKDLIEHQTSKHEIYGR
;
A
#
# COMPACT_ATOMS: atom_id res chain seq x y z
N VAL A 1 10.88 -0.13 -6.89
CA VAL A 1 9.42 -0.41 -6.72
C VAL A 1 8.58 0.86 -6.63
N ALA A 2 8.55 1.59 -5.50
CA ALA A 2 7.65 2.75 -5.36
C ALA A 2 7.87 3.82 -6.44
N HIS A 3 9.12 4.22 -6.67
CA HIS A 3 9.46 5.21 -7.70
C HIS A 3 9.16 4.74 -9.14
N GLU A 4 9.26 3.43 -9.43
CA GLU A 4 9.03 2.88 -10.78
C GLU A 4 7.53 2.78 -11.11
N THR A 5 6.71 2.62 -10.08
CA THR A 5 5.26 2.46 -10.19
C THR A 5 4.51 3.78 -10.00
N THR A 6 5.19 4.88 -9.64
CA THR A 6 4.56 6.19 -9.52
C THR A 6 4.53 6.94 -10.86
N PHE A 7 3.37 7.44 -11.26
CA PHE A 7 3.24 8.43 -12.32
C PHE A 7 3.47 9.83 -11.74
N ILE A 8 4.62 10.42 -12.07
CA ILE A 8 5.01 11.72 -11.50
C ILE A 8 4.07 12.84 -11.96
N ASN A 9 3.69 12.82 -13.23
CA ASN A 9 2.79 13.78 -13.87
C ASN A 9 2.29 13.23 -15.22
N SER A 10 1.40 13.99 -15.86
CA SER A 10 0.83 13.64 -17.17
C SER A 10 1.90 13.48 -18.27
N ILE A 11 2.95 14.31 -18.27
CA ILE A 11 4.03 14.23 -19.27
C ILE A 11 4.81 12.92 -19.11
N ASN A 12 5.10 12.51 -17.87
CA ASN A 12 5.75 11.24 -17.57
C ASN A 12 4.92 10.05 -18.04
N LEU A 13 3.60 10.08 -17.83
CA LEU A 13 2.70 9.04 -18.30
C LEU A 13 2.64 8.98 -19.83
N VAL A 14 2.48 10.12 -20.51
CA VAL A 14 2.45 10.18 -21.98
C VAL A 14 3.73 9.62 -22.58
N ARG A 15 4.91 10.02 -22.06
CA ARG A 15 6.20 9.47 -22.52
C ARG A 15 6.30 7.96 -22.36
N ARG A 16 5.82 7.41 -21.22
CA ARG A 16 5.78 5.95 -21.01
C ARG A 16 4.87 5.27 -22.02
N LEU A 17 3.73 5.87 -22.36
CA LEU A 17 2.80 5.35 -23.37
C LEU A 17 3.37 5.46 -24.79
N GLU A 18 4.12 6.51 -25.11
CA GLU A 18 4.82 6.65 -26.40
C GLU A 18 5.87 5.56 -26.58
N THR A 19 6.71 5.30 -25.56
CA THR A 19 7.66 4.17 -25.59
C THR A 19 6.94 2.84 -25.75
N TYR A 20 5.85 2.63 -24.99
CA TYR A 20 5.04 1.42 -25.08
C TYR A 20 4.42 1.20 -26.47
N ALA A 21 4.03 2.29 -27.14
CA ALA A 21 3.55 2.25 -28.52
C ALA A 21 4.69 1.97 -29.51
N ALA A 22 5.86 2.60 -29.32
CA ALA A 22 7.04 2.38 -30.15
C ALA A 22 7.54 0.93 -30.08
N ASP A 23 7.42 0.29 -28.92
CA ASP A 23 7.75 -1.13 -28.72
C ASP A 23 6.69 -2.10 -29.30
N GLY A 24 5.60 -1.58 -29.86
CA GLY A 24 4.54 -2.37 -30.49
C GLY A 24 3.57 -3.03 -29.51
N TYR A 25 3.58 -2.64 -28.24
CA TYR A 25 2.71 -3.21 -27.23
C TYR A 25 1.33 -2.54 -27.17
N LEU A 26 1.22 -1.28 -27.60
CA LEU A 26 -0.07 -0.58 -27.69
C LEU A 26 -0.90 -1.10 -28.88
N LYS A 27 -1.94 -1.89 -28.60
CA LYS A 27 -2.81 -2.52 -29.60
C LYS A 27 -4.18 -1.84 -29.64
N PRO A 28 -4.95 -1.97 -30.75
CA PRO A 28 -6.34 -1.52 -30.78
C PRO A 28 -7.24 -2.19 -29.72
N THR A 29 -6.83 -3.35 -29.22
CA THR A 29 -7.53 -4.09 -28.15
C THR A 29 -7.11 -3.68 -26.74
N THR A 30 -6.04 -2.87 -26.58
CA THR A 30 -5.56 -2.40 -25.28
C THR A 30 -6.64 -1.59 -24.57
N LYS A 31 -6.81 -1.84 -23.27
CA LYS A 31 -7.80 -1.16 -22.42
C LYS A 31 -7.10 -0.31 -21.37
N PHE A 32 -7.54 0.93 -21.25
CA PHE A 32 -7.15 1.81 -20.16
C PHE A 32 -8.12 1.62 -19.01
N ILE A 33 -7.59 1.29 -17.83
CA ILE A 33 -8.37 1.01 -16.63
C ILE A 33 -7.85 1.92 -15.52
N THR A 34 -8.77 2.63 -14.87
CA THR A 34 -8.51 3.34 -13.61
C THR A 34 -9.29 2.65 -12.50
N ALA A 35 -8.66 2.53 -11.34
CA ALA A 35 -9.28 1.97 -10.14
C ALA A 35 -8.99 2.89 -8.96
N ASP A 36 -9.98 3.10 -8.11
CA ASP A 36 -9.85 3.88 -6.89
C ASP A 36 -10.07 2.98 -5.67
N VAL A 37 -9.24 3.15 -4.63
CA VAL A 37 -9.32 2.35 -3.41
C VAL A 37 -10.12 3.12 -2.37
N GLU A 38 -11.38 2.72 -2.20
CA GLU A 38 -12.26 3.38 -1.25
C GLU A 38 -11.86 3.11 0.21
N ASN A 39 -11.89 4.17 1.04
CA ASN A 39 -11.77 4.07 2.49
C ASN A 39 -10.56 3.30 3.01
N LEU A 40 -9.42 3.34 2.28
CA LEU A 40 -8.22 2.54 2.57
C LEU A 40 -7.87 2.52 4.06
N TYR A 41 -7.75 3.69 4.70
CA TYR A 41 -7.28 3.79 6.08
C TYR A 41 -8.20 3.10 7.08
N THR A 42 -9.52 3.14 6.88
CA THR A 42 -10.50 2.59 7.82
C THR A 42 -10.88 1.15 7.51
N MET A 43 -10.51 0.63 6.34
CA MET A 43 -10.96 -0.68 5.87
C MET A 43 -9.88 -1.76 5.79
N ILE A 44 -8.60 -1.45 6.01
CA ILE A 44 -7.53 -2.46 6.02
C ILE A 44 -7.87 -3.62 6.99
N PRO A 45 -7.90 -4.87 6.53
CA PRO A 45 -8.08 -6.03 7.40
C PRO A 45 -7.00 -6.08 8.46
N ARG A 46 -7.38 -6.34 9.72
CA ARG A 46 -6.47 -6.22 10.86
C ARG A 46 -5.30 -7.19 10.81
N GLU A 47 -5.59 -8.49 10.71
CA GLU A 47 -4.54 -9.49 10.62
C GLU A 47 -3.82 -9.40 9.26
N GLY A 48 -4.54 -9.23 8.15
CA GLY A 48 -3.93 -9.09 6.83
C GLY A 48 -2.93 -7.92 6.72
N GLY A 49 -3.22 -6.79 7.37
CA GLY A 49 -2.29 -5.67 7.39
C GLY A 49 -1.14 -5.83 8.38
N ILE A 50 -1.33 -6.53 9.51
CA ILE A 50 -0.20 -6.93 10.36
C ILE A 50 0.70 -7.92 9.62
N ASP A 51 0.15 -8.87 8.87
CA ASP A 51 0.93 -9.82 8.08
C ASP A 51 1.74 -9.11 7.00
N ALA A 52 1.13 -8.13 6.31
CA ALA A 52 1.83 -7.26 5.38
C ALA A 52 2.98 -6.50 6.05
N LEU A 53 2.73 -5.94 7.24
CA LEU A 53 3.77 -5.27 8.04
C LEU A 53 4.90 -6.24 8.45
N ILE A 54 4.58 -7.46 8.86
CA ILE A 54 5.57 -8.50 9.20
C ILE A 54 6.47 -8.81 8.00
N ARG A 55 5.87 -9.06 6.82
CA ARG A 55 6.63 -9.33 5.59
C ARG A 55 7.53 -8.15 5.21
N PHE A 56 7.00 -6.94 5.27
CA PHE A 56 7.76 -5.71 5.02
C PHE A 56 8.95 -5.57 5.97
N LEU A 57 8.72 -5.68 7.28
CA LEU A 57 9.76 -5.54 8.30
C LEU A 57 10.84 -6.62 8.13
N ASN A 58 10.45 -7.88 7.89
CA ASN A 58 11.40 -8.96 7.66
C ASN A 58 12.26 -8.73 6.40
N LYS A 59 11.66 -8.18 5.33
CA LYS A 59 12.35 -7.90 4.07
C LYS A 59 13.33 -6.73 4.16
N TYR A 60 12.99 -5.67 4.89
CA TYR A 60 13.75 -4.41 4.89
C TYR A 60 14.53 -4.13 6.19
N SER A 61 14.36 -4.93 7.25
CA SER A 61 15.16 -4.79 8.46
C SER A 61 16.60 -5.27 8.27
N LYS A 62 17.53 -4.72 9.06
CA LYS A 62 18.89 -5.23 9.16
C LYS A 62 19.04 -5.91 10.53
N TYR A 63 19.45 -7.19 10.54
CA TYR A 63 19.57 -7.99 11.77
C TYR A 63 18.29 -8.01 12.64
N ARG A 64 17.10 -8.08 12.00
CA ARG A 64 15.78 -8.04 12.67
C ARG A 64 15.54 -6.75 13.48
N LYS A 65 16.15 -5.63 13.07
CA LYS A 65 15.98 -4.32 13.69
C LYS A 65 15.77 -3.22 12.65
N ILE A 66 15.08 -2.17 13.06
CA ILE A 66 14.99 -0.88 12.35
C ILE A 66 15.41 0.20 13.34
N GLY A 67 16.58 0.80 13.10
CA GLY A 67 17.23 1.68 14.06
C GLY A 67 17.44 0.96 15.40
N PRO A 68 17.02 1.54 16.54
CA PRO A 68 17.18 0.92 17.85
C PRO A 68 16.11 -0.15 18.17
N PHE A 69 15.05 -0.27 17.36
CA PHE A 69 13.89 -1.11 17.68
C PHE A 69 13.97 -2.48 17.02
N THR A 70 13.59 -3.53 17.77
CA THR A 70 13.40 -4.87 17.20
C THR A 70 12.07 -4.96 16.46
N ILE A 71 11.97 -5.89 15.50
CA ILE A 71 10.70 -6.18 14.82
C ILE A 71 9.58 -6.45 15.83
N ASP A 72 9.84 -7.27 16.86
CA ASP A 72 8.82 -7.64 17.84
C ASP A 72 8.30 -6.43 18.64
N MET A 73 9.17 -5.46 18.95
CA MET A 73 8.76 -4.20 19.59
C MET A 73 7.86 -3.38 18.66
N ILE A 74 8.24 -3.25 17.37
CA ILE A 74 7.45 -2.53 16.36
C ILE A 74 6.07 -3.17 16.21
N LEU A 75 6.01 -4.51 16.12
CA LEU A 75 4.74 -5.24 15.99
C LEU A 75 3.86 -5.09 17.23
N LYS A 76 4.44 -5.12 18.44
CA LYS A 76 3.70 -4.86 19.68
C LYS A 76 3.11 -3.45 19.70
N MET A 77 3.90 -2.44 19.32
CA MET A 77 3.43 -1.05 19.23
C MET A 77 2.34 -0.88 18.17
N ALA A 78 2.51 -1.49 16.99
CA ALA A 78 1.50 -1.48 15.93
C ALA A 78 0.17 -2.08 16.40
N ARG A 79 0.22 -3.26 17.01
CA ARG A 79 -0.99 -3.92 17.57
C ARG A 79 -1.63 -3.07 18.67
N LEU A 80 -0.82 -2.46 19.54
CA LEU A 80 -1.33 -1.55 20.57
C LEU A 80 -2.09 -0.39 19.93
N ILE A 81 -1.47 0.36 19.02
CA ILE A 81 -2.09 1.52 18.34
C ILE A 81 -3.40 1.13 17.67
N LEU A 82 -3.41 0.03 16.92
CA LEU A 82 -4.63 -0.44 16.27
C LEU A 82 -5.70 -0.79 17.32
N ASN A 83 -5.33 -1.47 18.42
CA ASN A 83 -6.26 -1.92 19.47
C ASN A 83 -6.81 -0.79 20.33
N THR A 84 -6.11 0.34 20.38
CA THR A 84 -6.50 1.52 21.16
C THR A 84 -7.17 2.61 20.33
N ASN A 85 -7.60 2.31 19.09
CA ASN A 85 -8.39 3.25 18.30
C ASN A 85 -9.83 3.29 18.78
N TYR A 86 -10.12 4.28 19.63
CA TYR A 86 -11.46 4.61 20.12
C TYR A 86 -11.88 6.00 19.63
N PHE A 87 -13.15 6.16 19.31
CA PHE A 87 -13.73 7.46 18.97
C PHE A 87 -15.09 7.63 19.67
N ALA A 88 -15.46 8.89 19.93
CA ALA A 88 -16.74 9.23 20.51
C ALA A 88 -17.70 9.75 19.43
N TYR A 89 -18.93 9.26 19.43
CA TYR A 89 -19.99 9.76 18.56
C TYR A 89 -21.33 9.67 19.29
N LYS A 90 -22.13 10.74 19.27
CA LYS A 90 -23.44 10.82 19.95
C LYS A 90 -23.40 10.31 21.40
N ASN A 91 -22.45 10.83 22.20
CA ASN A 91 -22.22 10.46 23.60
C ASN A 91 -21.96 8.96 23.85
N LYS A 92 -21.49 8.22 22.84
CA LYS A 92 -21.09 6.82 22.96
C LYS A 92 -19.66 6.66 22.47
N TYR A 93 -18.93 5.73 23.10
CA TYR A 93 -17.59 5.34 22.70
C TYR A 93 -17.64 4.11 21.80
N TYR A 94 -16.86 4.14 20.72
CA TYR A 94 -16.76 3.07 19.75
C TYR A 94 -15.31 2.68 19.57
N GLN A 95 -15.05 1.38 19.49
CA GLN A 95 -13.74 0.85 19.13
C GLN A 95 -13.70 0.50 17.65
N GLN A 96 -12.71 1.01 16.93
CA GLN A 96 -12.51 0.68 15.53
C GLN A 96 -11.98 -0.74 15.38
N LYS A 97 -12.72 -1.59 14.65
CA LYS A 97 -12.39 -3.02 14.48
C LYS A 97 -11.51 -3.31 13.27
N ARG A 98 -11.48 -2.42 12.26
CA ARG A 98 -10.72 -2.54 11.01
C ARG A 98 -9.97 -1.26 10.70
N GLY A 99 -8.88 -1.37 9.96
CA GLY A 99 -8.03 -0.24 9.61
C GLY A 99 -7.43 0.45 10.83
N GLY A 100 -7.05 1.71 10.64
CA GLY A 100 -6.60 2.61 11.68
C GLY A 100 -7.39 3.92 11.68
N ALA A 101 -7.20 4.71 12.74
CA ALA A 101 -7.81 6.03 12.83
C ALA A 101 -7.29 6.94 11.73
N MET A 102 -8.20 7.60 11.00
CA MET A 102 -7.82 8.66 10.05
C MET A 102 -7.04 9.77 10.78
N GLY A 103 -5.99 10.28 10.16
CA GLY A 103 -5.10 11.29 10.74
C GLY A 103 -4.03 10.74 11.70
N SER A 104 -4.04 9.44 12.02
CA SER A 104 -2.94 8.80 12.75
C SER A 104 -1.70 8.67 11.87
N ALA A 105 -0.57 9.19 12.35
CA ALA A 105 0.73 9.10 11.66
C ALA A 105 1.13 7.64 11.35
N PHE A 106 0.81 6.71 12.26
CA PHE A 106 1.06 5.29 12.04
C PHE A 106 0.17 4.73 10.92
N THR A 107 -1.11 5.11 10.89
CA THR A 107 -2.07 4.56 9.92
C THR A 107 -1.68 4.89 8.48
N GLN A 108 -1.10 6.07 8.24
CA GLN A 108 -0.62 6.45 6.90
C GLN A 108 0.50 5.52 6.42
N VAL A 109 1.53 5.29 7.24
CA VAL A 109 2.65 4.39 6.90
C VAL A 109 2.17 2.95 6.75
N TYR A 110 1.30 2.52 7.67
CA TYR A 110 0.69 1.20 7.64
C TYR A 110 -0.11 0.94 6.36
N ALA A 111 -0.90 1.91 5.90
CA ALA A 111 -1.65 1.82 4.66
C ALA A 111 -0.75 1.73 3.42
N ASN A 112 0.33 2.51 3.37
CA ASN A 112 1.30 2.43 2.28
C ASN A 112 1.98 1.06 2.20
N ILE A 113 2.34 0.49 3.36
CA ILE A 113 2.93 -0.86 3.43
C ILE A 113 1.92 -1.91 2.97
N TYR A 114 0.66 -1.81 3.41
CA TYR A 114 -0.39 -2.73 2.99
C TYR A 114 -0.60 -2.70 1.47
N MET A 115 -0.71 -1.50 0.88
CA MET A 115 -0.87 -1.35 -0.56
C MET A 115 0.34 -1.84 -1.35
N LEU A 116 1.57 -1.60 -0.86
CA LEU A 116 2.77 -2.13 -1.49
C LEU A 116 2.74 -3.66 -1.60
N GLU A 117 2.28 -4.34 -0.55
CA GLU A 117 2.16 -5.80 -0.55
C GLU A 117 0.97 -6.28 -1.40
N TRP A 118 -0.16 -5.58 -1.35
CA TRP A 118 -1.38 -5.94 -2.10
C TRP A 118 -1.21 -5.78 -3.62
N GLU A 119 -0.53 -4.72 -4.06
CA GLU A 119 -0.32 -4.43 -5.49
C GLU A 119 0.76 -5.32 -6.11
N LYS A 120 1.57 -6.01 -5.31
CA LYS A 120 2.75 -6.73 -5.76
C LYS A 120 2.43 -7.76 -6.85
N ASP A 121 1.44 -8.61 -6.62
CA ASP A 121 1.04 -9.67 -7.56
C ASP A 121 0.48 -9.07 -8.86
N LEU A 122 -0.24 -7.95 -8.75
CA LEU A 122 -0.75 -7.22 -9.91
C LEU A 122 0.40 -6.64 -10.74
N ILE A 123 1.37 -6.00 -10.10
CA ILE A 123 2.56 -5.44 -10.76
C ILE A 123 3.34 -6.54 -11.46
N GLU A 124 3.58 -7.66 -10.78
CA GLU A 124 4.29 -8.82 -11.35
C GLU A 124 3.55 -9.39 -12.56
N HIS A 125 2.21 -9.52 -12.46
CA HIS A 125 1.38 -9.97 -13.57
C HIS A 125 1.46 -9.03 -14.78
N GLN A 126 1.31 -7.72 -14.59
CA GLN A 126 1.38 -6.75 -15.69
C GLN A 126 2.77 -6.72 -16.32
N THR A 127 3.82 -6.73 -15.50
CA THR A 127 5.21 -6.76 -15.98
C THR A 127 5.47 -7.99 -16.85
N SER A 128 4.99 -9.17 -16.43
CA SER A 128 5.17 -10.41 -17.20
C SER A 128 4.52 -10.39 -18.59
N LYS A 129 3.49 -9.56 -18.77
CA LYS A 129 2.74 -9.42 -20.03
C LYS A 129 3.20 -8.24 -20.87
N HIS A 130 4.21 -7.49 -20.44
CA HIS A 130 4.57 -6.20 -21.03
C HIS A 130 3.35 -5.28 -21.03
N GLU A 131 2.72 -5.10 -19.88
CA GLU A 131 1.60 -4.19 -19.67
C GLU A 131 2.03 -3.09 -18.68
N ILE A 132 1.41 -1.91 -18.79
CA ILE A 132 1.74 -0.76 -17.94
C ILE A 132 0.89 -0.80 -16.67
N TYR A 133 1.56 -0.69 -15.53
CA TYR A 133 0.96 -0.35 -14.25
C TYR A 133 1.59 0.93 -13.68
N GLY A 134 0.76 1.74 -13.03
CA GLY A 134 1.23 2.81 -12.17
C GLY A 134 0.11 3.49 -11.40
N ARG A 135 0.50 4.31 -10.42
CA ARG A 135 -0.36 5.06 -9.49
C ARG A 135 0.17 6.46 -9.22
#